data_AF-A0A176F6A1-F1
#
_entry.id   AF-A0A176F6A1-F1
#
_cell.length_a   1.000
_cell.length_b   1.000
_cell.length_c   1.000
_cell.angle_alpha   90.00
_cell.angle_beta   90.00
_cell.angle_gamma   90.00
#
_symmetry.space_group_name_H-M   'P 1'
#
loop_
_entity.id
_entity.type
_entity.pdbx_description
1 polymer ?
#
loop_
_entity_poly.entity_id
_entity_poly.type
_entity_poly.pdbx_seq_one_letter_code
_entity_poly.pdbx_strand_id
1 'polypeptide(L)' 'MTTLTDDMHRLHSRILDTEEDRRYLFRPRLTEMIDRMEDAGERVPARIRDLHEELTAEAIEAQFDNMPV' A
#
# COMPACT_ATOMS: atom_id res chain seq x y z
N MET A 1 -3.61 4.56 -22.56
CA MET A 1 -2.74 3.75 -21.69
C MET A 1 -2.58 4.56 -20.42
N THR A 2 -3.35 4.25 -19.37
CA THR A 2 -3.34 4.97 -18.09
C THR A 2 -2.08 4.55 -17.33
N THR A 3 -1.01 5.32 -17.49
CA THR A 3 0.30 5.06 -16.87
C THR A 3 0.19 4.86 -15.35
N LEU A 4 -0.79 5.50 -14.73
CA LEU A 4 -1.06 5.43 -13.31
C LEU A 4 -1.57 4.05 -12.85
N THR A 5 -2.44 3.41 -13.64
CA THR A 5 -2.93 2.05 -13.35
C THR A 5 -1.79 1.02 -13.46
N ASP A 6 -0.92 1.16 -14.46
CA ASP A 6 0.24 0.26 -14.63
C ASP A 6 1.26 0.43 -13.50
N ASP A 7 1.54 1.67 -13.10
CA ASP A 7 2.44 1.97 -11.98
C ASP A 7 1.89 1.43 -10.64
N MET A 8 0.58 1.53 -10.44
CA MET A 8 -0.11 0.94 -9.29
C MET A 8 0.02 -0.58 -9.30
N HIS A 9 -0.19 -1.26 -10.43
CA HIS A 9 -0.04 -2.71 -10.52
C HIS A 9 1.39 -3.17 -10.20
N ARG A 10 2.39 -2.44 -10.68
CA ARG A 10 3.81 -2.72 -10.36
C ARG A 10 4.10 -2.54 -8.88
N LEU A 11 3.56 -1.48 -8.28
CA LEU A 11 3.72 -1.23 -6.85
C LEU A 11 3.08 -2.35 -6.03
N HIS A 12 1.86 -2.76 -6.38
CA HIS A 12 1.15 -3.87 -5.74
C HIS A 12 1.94 -5.19 -5.83
N SER A 13 2.43 -5.56 -7.00
CA SER A 13 3.26 -6.76 -7.16
C SER A 13 4.53 -6.71 -6.32
N ARG A 14 5.16 -5.54 -6.21
CA ARG A 14 6.37 -5.36 -5.40
C ARG A 14 6.09 -5.48 -3.90
N ILE A 15 4.92 -5.04 -3.43
CA ILE A 15 4.51 -5.20 -2.04
C ILE A 15 4.32 -6.69 -1.73
N LEU A 16 3.63 -7.42 -2.61
CA LEU A 16 3.41 -8.86 -2.43
C LEU A 16 4.73 -9.67 -2.45
N ASP A 17 5.70 -9.26 -3.26
CA ASP A 17 7.04 -9.86 -3.34
C ASP A 17 7.94 -9.50 -2.14
N THR A 18 7.58 -8.46 -1.39
CA THR A 18 8.30 -8.08 -0.17
C THR A 18 7.82 -8.92 1.02
N GLU A 19 8.73 -9.23 1.94
CA GLU A 19 8.43 -9.90 3.21
C GLU A 19 7.42 -9.09 4.04
N GLU A 20 6.45 -9.75 4.70
CA GLU A 20 5.38 -9.13 5.51
C GLU A 20 5.92 -8.03 6.44
N ASP A 21 6.99 -8.32 7.19
CA ASP A 21 7.64 -7.39 8.12
C ASP A 21 8.27 -6.14 7.47
N ARG A 22 8.17 -5.98 6.16
CA ARG A 22 8.64 -4.81 5.40
C ARG A 22 7.58 -4.25 4.46
N ARG A 23 6.44 -4.91 4.28
CA ARG A 23 5.37 -4.44 3.40
C ARG A 23 4.76 -3.13 3.90
N TYR A 24 4.61 -2.97 5.22
CA TYR A 24 4.10 -1.74 5.82
C TYR A 24 4.89 -0.48 5.43
N LEU A 25 6.18 -0.61 5.07
CA LEU A 25 7.02 0.51 4.60
C LEU A 25 6.51 1.11 3.28
N PHE A 26 5.75 0.35 2.50
CA PHE A 26 5.15 0.81 1.25
C PHE A 26 3.81 1.51 1.45
N ARG A 27 3.23 1.47 2.67
CA ARG A 27 1.94 2.12 2.97
C ARG A 27 1.90 3.59 2.54
N PRO A 28 2.88 4.46 2.89
CA PRO A 28 2.82 5.87 2.50
C PRO A 28 2.81 6.06 0.98
N ARG A 29 3.60 5.24 0.27
CA ARG A 29 3.68 5.25 -1.18
C ARG A 29 2.40 4.74 -1.85
N LEU A 30 1.73 3.75 -1.23
CA LEU A 30 0.44 3.24 -1.69
C LEU A 30 -0.66 4.29 -1.49
N THR A 31 -0.68 4.98 -0.33
CA THR A 31 -1.59 6.09 -0.05
C THR A 31 -1.43 7.21 -1.08
N GLU A 32 -0.20 7.67 -1.36
CA GLU A 32 0.04 8.70 -2.38
C GLU A 32 -0.44 8.27 -3.78
N MET A 33 -0.32 6.98 -4.12
CA MET A 33 -0.80 6.47 -5.40
C MET A 33 -2.32 6.46 -5.48
N ILE A 34 -2.99 6.03 -4.40
CA ILE A 34 -4.45 6.06 -4.26
C ILE A 34 -4.95 7.49 -4.42
N ASP A 35 -4.38 8.45 -3.68
CA ASP A 35 -4.76 9.86 -3.74
C ASP A 35 -4.60 10.42 -5.15
N ARG A 36 -3.50 10.09 -5.86
CA ARG A 36 -3.31 10.48 -7.25
C ARG A 36 -4.33 9.86 -8.20
N MET A 37 -4.73 8.62 -7.97
CA MET A 37 -5.77 7.98 -8.79
C MET A 37 -7.12 8.66 -8.57
N GLU A 38 -7.47 8.97 -7.32
CA GLU A 38 -8.71 9.69 -6.99
C GLU A 38 -8.70 11.11 -7.57
N ASP A 39 -7.59 11.84 -7.47
CA ASP A 39 -7.42 13.20 -8.04
C ASP A 39 -7.49 13.19 -9.57
N ALA A 40 -6.97 12.13 -10.21
CA ALA A 40 -7.12 11.91 -11.64
C ALA A 40 -8.54 11.47 -12.07
N GLY A 41 -9.45 11.22 -11.11
CA GLY A 41 -10.78 10.68 -11.37
C GLY A 41 -10.78 9.21 -11.80
N GLU A 42 -9.67 8.49 -11.59
CA GLU A 42 -9.56 7.06 -11.83
C GLU A 42 -10.13 6.26 -10.64
N ARG A 43 -10.72 5.10 -10.93
CA ARG A 43 -11.21 4.21 -9.87
C ARG A 43 -10.06 3.44 -9.26
N VAL A 44 -9.94 3.55 -7.93
CA VAL A 44 -9.04 2.71 -7.14
C VAL A 44 -9.62 1.29 -7.05
N PRO A 45 -8.87 0.25 -7.46
CA PRO A 45 -9.34 -1.13 -7.36
C PRO A 45 -9.53 -1.58 -5.91
N ALA A 46 -10.54 -2.40 -5.64
CA ALA A 46 -10.82 -2.92 -4.28
C ALA A 46 -9.60 -3.61 -3.66
N ARG A 47 -8.89 -4.45 -4.42
CA ARG A 47 -7.66 -5.13 -3.96
C ARG A 47 -6.58 -4.19 -3.41
N ILE A 48 -6.54 -2.95 -3.89
CA ILE A 48 -5.58 -1.94 -3.43
C ILE A 48 -6.01 -1.31 -2.12
N ARG A 49 -7.32 -1.11 -1.93
CA ARG A 49 -7.86 -0.67 -0.65
C ARG A 49 -7.67 -1.75 0.40
N ASP A 50 -7.96 -3.01 0.05
CA ASP A 50 -7.75 -4.16 0.93
C ASP A 50 -6.27 -4.24 1.35
N LEU A 51 -5.34 -4.17 0.39
CA LEU A 51 -3.90 -4.15 0.69
C LEU A 51 -3.52 -2.96 1.59
N HIS A 52 -4.03 -1.75 1.31
CA HIS A 52 -3.74 -0.58 2.14
C HIS A 52 -4.21 -0.76 3.59
N GLU A 53 -5.37 -1.40 3.80
CA GLU A 53 -5.86 -1.74 5.14
C GLU A 53 -4.97 -2.77 5.83
N GLU A 54 -4.55 -3.83 5.13
CA GLU A 54 -3.59 -4.82 5.64
C GLU A 54 -2.28 -4.16 6.08
N LEU A 55 -1.67 -3.35 5.21
CA LEU A 55 -0.43 -2.63 5.53
C LEU A 55 -0.59 -1.66 6.71
N THR A 56 -1.81 -1.13 6.91
CA THR A 56 -2.11 -0.26 8.05
C THR A 56 -2.15 -1.07 9.34
N ALA A 57 -2.77 -2.24 9.34
CA ALA A 57 -2.77 -3.15 10.48
C ALA A 57 -1.34 -3.62 10.81
N GLU A 58 -0.56 -4.05 9.81
CA GLU A 58 0.84 -4.46 9.98
C GLU A 58 1.71 -3.32 10.53
N ALA A 59 1.54 -2.09 10.04
CA ALA A 59 2.28 -0.93 10.54
C ALA A 59 1.99 -0.64 12.02
N ILE A 60 0.74 -0.84 12.43
CA ILE A 60 0.29 -0.66 13.81
C ILE A 60 0.93 -1.76 14.67
N GLU A 61 0.81 -3.03 14.28
CA GLU A 61 1.41 -4.15 14.99
C GLU A 61 2.93 -4.01 15.14
N ALA A 62 3.64 -3.68 14.06
CA ALA A 62 5.09 -3.45 14.07
C ALA A 62 5.52 -2.26 14.97
N GLN A 63 4.64 -1.27 15.16
CA GLN A 63 4.89 -0.16 16.09
C GLN A 63 4.77 -0.60 17.56
N PHE A 64 3.91 -1.58 17.86
CA PHE A 64 3.74 -2.10 19.21
C PHE A 64 4.75 -3.20 19.58
N ASP A 65 5.18 -4.02 18.61
CA ASP A 65 6.15 -5.10 18.82
C ASP A 65 7.56 -4.59 19.19
N ASN A 66 7.85 -3.32 18.87
CA ASN A 66 9.10 -2.65 19.19
C ASN A 66 9.11 -1.92 20.55
N MET A 67 8.07 -2.07 21.38
CA MET A 67 8.09 -1.52 22.73
C MET A 67 8.80 -2.51 23.68
N PRO A 68 10.00 -2.19 24.21
CA PRO A 68 10.55 -2.97 25.30
C PRO A 68 9.65 -2.74 26.52
N VAL A 69 9.07 -3.83 27.06
CA VAL A 69 8.53 -3.83 28.42
C VAL A 69 9.63 -3.56 29.44
#